data_AF-A0A2V4CNM0-F1
#
_entry.id   AF-A0A2V4CNM0-F1
#
_cell.length_a   1.000
_cell.length_b   1.000
_cell.length_c   1.000
_cell.angle_alpha   90.00
_cell.angle_beta   90.00
_cell.angle_gamma   90.00
#
_symmetry.space_group_name_H-M   'P 1'
#
loop_
_entity.id
_entity.type
_entity.pdbx_description
1 polymer ?
#
loop_
_entity_poly.entity_id
_entity_poly.type
_entity_poly.pdbx_seq_one_letter_code
_entity_poly.pdbx_strand_id
1 'polypeptide(L)'
;MNLKRIFVLFLIGSFYNVTAQKDGYWDKERATTKEIIVSAGDRITVKTEDLPVGTTEIVYRVTLLDENQQMANSLVSLLKSIPDPYGIGQGSAGAVFLMSKISGDDKCTYALFSSDANAKKYIDNGKVNDACYAQTESVSKDAKRLSIEKSSCLNANTTTIWFGFESKNWLLKQKIVLEVVPWVDTKLNRGWNQDNKNEIVSLCKTSTMAQKMANSDDFCVCILDKIMKQYRYGEYQKLLAIEKTKVYKDFGNACYNDASISKNVYNDLRTQANALIKLQKYNDAIPKLNTIINAGKATALDYSSIGYSYILTKQYAKAIKFLKEGEKLDDTELLVKLNLAHAYLVNDNYSDARQIYKKYQSQNVTDSLSWIDKTKQDFALFQKAGLPSSDFERVLKLYN
;
A
#
# COMPACT_ATOMS: atom_id res chain seq x y z
N MET A 1 -8.33 74.86 -6.16
CA MET A 1 -7.86 74.74 -4.76
C MET A 1 -8.02 73.28 -4.35
N ASN A 2 -6.90 72.55 -4.19
CA ASN A 2 -6.68 71.38 -3.29
C ASN A 2 -7.73 70.23 -3.30
N LEU A 3 -7.42 68.94 -3.36
CA LEU A 3 -6.25 68.20 -2.86
C LEU A 3 -6.35 66.75 -3.38
N LYS A 4 -5.23 66.23 -3.90
CA LYS A 4 -4.72 64.84 -3.82
C LYS A 4 -5.71 63.67 -3.72
N ARG A 5 -5.76 62.84 -4.78
CA ARG A 5 -5.87 61.37 -4.66
C ARG A 5 -5.01 60.70 -5.73
N ILE A 6 -3.75 60.40 -5.40
CA ILE A 6 -2.95 59.40 -6.10
C ILE A 6 -3.12 58.13 -5.27
N PHE A 7 -3.85 57.16 -5.80
CA PHE A 7 -3.96 55.82 -5.23
C PHE A 7 -2.79 55.00 -5.79
N VAL A 8 -1.71 54.86 -5.01
CA VAL A 8 -0.63 53.91 -5.32
C VAL A 8 -1.10 52.53 -4.87
N LEU A 9 -1.47 51.69 -5.83
CA LEU A 9 -1.70 50.26 -5.62
C LEU A 9 -0.34 49.57 -5.49
N PHE A 10 0.08 49.31 -4.25
CA PHE A 10 1.18 48.39 -3.95
C PHE A 10 0.69 46.95 -4.21
N LEU A 11 0.97 46.43 -5.40
CA LEU A 11 0.90 45.00 -5.70
C LEU A 11 2.12 44.32 -5.04
N ILE A 12 1.95 43.91 -3.78
CA ILE A 12 2.86 42.95 -3.15
C ILE A 12 2.55 41.60 -3.79
N GLY A 13 3.26 41.29 -4.87
CA GLY A 13 3.32 39.93 -5.40
C GLY A 13 4.04 39.06 -4.38
N SER A 14 3.28 38.29 -3.60
CA SER A 14 3.80 37.17 -2.84
C SER A 14 4.36 36.16 -3.83
N PHE A 15 5.63 36.28 -4.19
CA PHE A 15 6.39 35.19 -4.79
C PHE A 15 6.45 34.10 -3.73
N TYR A 16 5.49 33.17 -3.78
CA TYR A 16 5.69 31.86 -3.22
C TYR A 16 6.90 31.29 -3.97
N ASN A 17 8.07 31.38 -3.33
CA ASN A 17 9.18 30.52 -3.66
C ASN A 17 8.70 29.10 -3.35
N VAL A 18 8.03 28.48 -4.33
CA VAL A 18 7.96 27.04 -4.43
C VAL A 18 9.39 26.63 -4.72
N THR A 19 10.20 26.53 -3.67
CA THR A 19 11.43 25.74 -3.75
C THR A 19 10.94 24.35 -4.13
N ALA A 20 11.11 23.98 -5.40
CA ALA A 20 10.90 22.61 -5.84
C ALA A 20 11.70 21.74 -4.88
N GLN A 21 11.01 21.00 -4.02
CA GLN A 21 11.63 20.13 -3.05
C GLN A 21 12.45 19.14 -3.88
N LYS A 22 13.78 19.20 -3.76
CA LYS A 22 14.67 18.31 -4.52
C LYS A 22 14.34 16.90 -4.08
N ASP A 23 13.57 16.16 -4.88
CA ASP A 23 13.10 14.81 -4.54
C ASP A 23 14.25 13.79 -4.47
N GLY A 24 15.50 14.18 -4.80
CA GLY A 24 16.69 13.34 -4.72
C GLY A 24 18.01 14.11 -4.73
N TYR A 25 19.11 13.36 -4.83
CA TYR A 25 20.47 13.89 -4.93
C TYR A 25 21.39 12.97 -5.76
N TRP A 26 22.41 13.54 -6.41
CA TRP A 26 23.51 12.74 -6.99
C TRP A 26 24.40 12.21 -5.87
N ASP A 27 24.47 10.90 -5.74
CA ASP A 27 25.30 10.22 -4.74
C ASP A 27 26.75 10.14 -5.22
N LYS A 28 27.55 11.07 -4.69
CA LYS A 28 28.95 11.26 -5.07
C LYS A 28 29.89 10.33 -4.32
N GLU A 29 29.44 9.77 -3.20
CA GLU A 29 30.24 8.86 -2.37
C GLU A 29 30.23 7.45 -2.94
N ARG A 30 29.10 7.05 -3.54
CA ARG A 30 28.90 5.76 -4.20
C ARG A 30 29.00 5.86 -5.72
N ALA A 31 29.80 6.82 -6.20
CA ALA A 31 30.14 6.95 -7.61
C ALA A 31 31.15 5.88 -8.02
N THR A 32 31.01 5.36 -9.23
CA THR A 32 32.02 4.51 -9.86
C THR A 32 33.01 5.38 -10.62
N THR A 33 34.30 5.20 -10.39
CA THR A 33 35.36 5.72 -11.25
C THR A 33 36.38 4.61 -11.49
N LYS A 34 36.55 4.22 -12.76
CA LYS A 34 37.49 3.18 -13.17
C LYS A 34 38.33 3.69 -14.33
N GLU A 35 39.63 3.49 -14.24
CA GLU A 35 40.56 3.66 -15.36
C GLU A 35 41.00 2.27 -15.80
N ILE A 36 40.81 1.96 -17.09
CA ILE A 36 41.05 0.64 -17.66
C ILE A 36 41.92 0.78 -18.89
N ILE A 37 42.99 -0.01 -19.00
CA ILE A 37 43.79 -0.11 -20.22
C ILE A 37 43.28 -1.30 -21.04
N VAL A 38 42.99 -1.07 -22.31
CA VAL A 38 42.46 -2.09 -23.23
C VAL A 38 43.34 -2.15 -24.47
N SER A 39 43.79 -3.34 -24.86
CA SER A 39 44.59 -3.51 -26.07
C SER A 39 43.75 -3.35 -27.33
N ALA A 40 44.41 -3.13 -28.46
CA ALA A 40 43.78 -3.06 -29.77
C ALA A 40 42.92 -4.31 -30.04
N GLY A 41 41.64 -4.11 -30.39
CA GLY A 41 40.68 -5.18 -30.68
C GLY A 41 40.16 -5.97 -29.46
N ASP A 42 40.69 -5.74 -28.26
CA ASP A 42 40.27 -6.48 -27.06
C ASP A 42 38.90 -6.02 -26.56
N ARG A 43 38.22 -6.94 -25.87
CA ARG A 43 36.94 -6.72 -25.17
C ARG A 43 37.10 -6.92 -23.68
N ILE A 44 36.51 -6.02 -22.89
CA ILE A 44 36.52 -6.08 -21.44
C ILE A 44 35.14 -5.72 -20.88
N THR A 45 34.84 -6.19 -19.67
CA THR A 45 33.68 -5.73 -18.91
C THR A 45 34.09 -5.08 -17.60
N VAL A 46 33.35 -4.05 -17.23
CA VAL A 46 33.54 -3.26 -16.02
C VAL A 46 32.18 -3.12 -15.36
N LYS A 47 32.06 -3.56 -14.11
CA LYS A 47 30.83 -3.34 -13.34
C LYS A 47 30.90 -2.02 -12.58
N THR A 48 29.74 -1.41 -12.34
CA THR A 48 29.61 -0.30 -11.39
C THR A 48 29.85 -0.78 -9.97
N GLU A 49 30.18 0.17 -9.08
CA GLU A 49 29.91 0.00 -7.65
C GLU A 49 28.41 -0.24 -7.43
N ASP A 50 28.06 -0.80 -6.27
CA ASP A 50 26.66 -1.12 -5.95
C ASP A 50 25.82 0.15 -5.90
N LEU A 51 24.80 0.21 -6.76
CA LEU A 51 23.86 1.30 -6.85
C LEU A 51 23.05 1.39 -5.54
N PRO A 52 22.92 2.58 -4.94
CA PRO A 52 22.12 2.76 -3.74
C PRO A 52 20.66 2.36 -3.92
N VAL A 53 20.03 1.88 -2.84
CA VAL A 53 18.57 1.73 -2.79
C VAL A 53 17.91 3.09 -3.07
N GLY A 54 16.90 3.09 -3.94
CA GLY A 54 16.21 4.31 -4.38
C GLY A 54 16.90 5.02 -5.55
N THR A 55 17.88 4.38 -6.21
CA THR A 55 18.45 4.90 -7.46
C THR A 55 17.37 4.88 -8.56
N THR A 56 17.00 6.06 -9.05
CA THR A 56 16.01 6.22 -10.15
C THR A 56 16.66 6.64 -11.45
N GLU A 57 17.89 7.17 -11.37
CA GLU A 57 18.66 7.59 -12.54
C GLU A 57 20.14 7.32 -12.31
N ILE A 58 20.89 7.18 -13.40
CA ILE A 58 22.34 7.28 -13.38
C ILE A 58 22.79 8.24 -14.47
N VAL A 59 23.86 8.98 -14.21
CA VAL A 59 24.65 9.61 -15.27
C VAL A 59 25.96 8.86 -15.39
N TYR A 60 26.37 8.57 -16.61
CA TYR A 60 27.69 8.03 -16.86
C TYR A 60 28.42 8.83 -17.90
N ARG A 61 29.74 8.74 -17.83
CA ARG A 61 30.69 9.34 -18.76
C ARG A 61 31.75 8.32 -19.12
N VAL A 62 31.96 8.16 -20.42
CA VAL A 62 33.06 7.38 -21.00
C VAL A 62 34.00 8.37 -21.66
N THR A 63 35.29 8.29 -21.35
CA THR A 63 36.31 9.12 -21.98
C THR A 63 37.50 8.25 -22.35
N LEU A 64 37.89 8.27 -23.61
CA LEU A 64 39.12 7.65 -24.08
C LEU A 64 40.25 8.65 -24.03
N LEU A 65 41.38 8.19 -23.51
CA LEU A 65 42.61 8.93 -23.31
C LEU A 65 43.77 8.08 -23.83
N ASP A 66 44.81 8.74 -24.31
CA ASP A 66 46.09 8.05 -24.54
C ASP A 66 46.63 7.56 -23.18
N GLU A 67 47.48 6.51 -23.18
CA GLU A 67 47.94 5.87 -21.93
C GLU A 67 48.57 6.85 -20.91
N ASN A 68 49.24 7.91 -21.38
CA ASN A 68 49.90 8.90 -20.52
C ASN A 68 49.02 10.11 -20.18
N GLN A 69 47.84 10.24 -20.78
CA GLN A 69 46.93 11.33 -20.50
C GLN A 69 46.16 11.10 -19.19
N GLN A 70 45.77 12.20 -18.55
CA GLN A 70 44.95 12.24 -17.35
C GLN A 70 43.73 13.13 -17.56
N MET A 71 42.66 12.85 -16.81
CA MET A 71 41.45 13.67 -16.82
C MET A 71 41.72 15.06 -16.24
N ALA A 72 41.21 16.12 -16.89
CA ALA A 72 41.27 17.47 -16.33
C ALA A 72 40.26 17.70 -15.20
N ASN A 73 39.12 17.02 -15.23
CA ASN A 73 38.06 17.16 -14.23
C ASN A 73 37.21 15.89 -14.13
N SER A 74 36.78 15.52 -12.93
CA SER A 74 35.87 14.39 -12.71
C SER A 74 34.40 14.77 -12.85
N LEU A 75 33.56 13.78 -13.14
CA LEU A 75 32.10 13.91 -13.28
C LEU A 75 31.49 14.34 -11.95
N VAL A 76 31.98 13.79 -10.84
CA VAL A 76 31.59 14.19 -9.48
C VAL A 76 31.87 15.68 -9.23
N SER A 77 33.03 16.19 -9.66
CA SER A 77 33.38 17.60 -9.51
C SER A 77 32.50 18.52 -10.36
N LEU A 78 32.17 18.11 -11.60
CA LEU A 78 31.20 18.82 -12.43
C LEU A 78 29.83 18.89 -11.75
N LEU A 79 29.32 17.77 -11.24
CA LEU A 79 28.04 17.72 -10.53
C LEU A 79 28.04 18.49 -9.19
N LYS A 80 29.22 18.85 -8.64
CA LYS A 80 29.32 19.77 -7.49
C LYS A 80 29.20 21.23 -7.90
N SER A 81 29.72 21.58 -9.08
CA SER A 81 29.72 22.98 -9.58
C SER A 81 28.38 23.48 -10.10
N ILE A 82 27.35 22.62 -10.18
CA ILE A 82 26.07 22.96 -10.83
C ILE A 82 25.01 23.32 -9.78
N PRO A 83 24.43 24.54 -9.84
CA PRO A 83 23.46 25.03 -8.84
C PRO A 83 22.18 24.17 -8.73
N ASP A 84 21.66 23.71 -9.88
CA ASP A 84 20.58 22.73 -9.94
C ASP A 84 21.03 21.45 -10.66
N PRO A 85 21.46 20.43 -9.91
CA PRO A 85 21.96 19.20 -10.49
C PRO A 85 20.91 18.37 -11.24
N TYR A 86 19.60 18.60 -11.02
CA TYR A 86 18.56 17.77 -11.65
C TYR A 86 18.34 18.12 -13.13
N GLY A 87 18.50 19.40 -13.49
CA GLY A 87 18.27 19.92 -14.85
C GLY A 87 19.28 19.44 -15.90
N ILE A 88 20.47 18.98 -15.51
CA ILE A 88 21.58 18.59 -16.41
C ILE A 88 21.23 17.38 -17.28
N GLY A 89 20.17 16.64 -16.93
CA GLY A 89 19.75 15.46 -17.66
C GLY A 89 18.48 15.64 -18.51
N GLN A 90 17.88 16.82 -18.52
CA GLN A 90 16.65 17.08 -19.27
C GLN A 90 16.98 17.42 -20.73
N GLY A 91 17.28 16.39 -21.52
CA GLY A 91 17.48 16.49 -22.97
C GLY A 91 18.95 16.46 -23.43
N SER A 92 19.14 16.48 -24.76
CA SER A 92 20.43 16.32 -25.43
C SER A 92 21.45 17.43 -25.09
N ALA A 93 20.99 18.65 -24.82
CA ALA A 93 21.85 19.78 -24.45
C ALA A 93 22.56 19.59 -23.10
N GLY A 94 21.94 18.86 -22.17
CA GLY A 94 22.50 18.58 -20.85
C GLY A 94 23.61 17.53 -20.87
N ALA A 95 23.50 16.53 -21.75
CA ALA A 95 24.53 15.51 -21.96
C ALA A 95 25.86 16.11 -22.46
N VAL A 96 25.81 17.16 -23.28
CA VAL A 96 27.01 17.89 -23.73
C VAL A 96 27.78 18.50 -22.56
N PHE A 97 27.08 18.98 -21.53
CA PHE A 97 27.71 19.55 -20.34
C PHE A 97 28.43 18.49 -19.48
N LEU A 98 28.00 17.23 -19.58
CA LEU A 98 28.61 16.10 -18.88
C LEU A 98 29.88 15.61 -19.61
N MET A 99 29.95 15.74 -20.93
CA MET A 99 31.09 15.27 -21.72
C MET A 99 32.43 15.87 -21.27
N SER A 100 33.49 15.09 -21.39
CA SER A 100 34.84 15.58 -21.14
C SER A 100 35.27 16.60 -22.20
N LYS A 101 35.96 17.65 -21.75
CA LYS A 101 36.62 18.63 -22.62
C LYS A 101 37.88 18.04 -23.28
N ILE A 102 38.41 16.95 -22.74
CA ILE A 102 39.57 16.22 -23.25
C ILE A 102 39.11 14.84 -23.74
N SER A 103 39.56 14.46 -24.92
CA SER A 103 39.43 13.10 -25.46
C SER A 103 40.62 12.85 -26.37
N GLY A 104 41.19 11.65 -26.31
CA GLY A 104 42.16 11.20 -27.30
C GLY A 104 41.53 10.93 -28.67
N ASP A 105 42.36 10.52 -29.63
CA ASP A 105 41.94 10.14 -30.98
C ASP A 105 41.44 8.68 -31.06
N ASP A 106 41.70 7.91 -30.00
CA ASP A 106 41.25 6.54 -29.80
C ASP A 106 39.73 6.42 -29.87
N LYS A 107 39.23 5.26 -30.34
CA LYS A 107 37.79 5.00 -30.45
C LYS A 107 37.40 3.63 -29.90
N CYS A 108 36.25 3.59 -29.24
CA CYS A 108 35.66 2.36 -28.73
C CYS A 108 34.17 2.29 -29.05
N THR A 109 33.64 1.07 -29.12
CA THR A 109 32.21 0.82 -28.97
C THR A 109 31.95 0.26 -27.58
N TYR A 110 30.76 0.48 -27.05
CA TYR A 110 30.40 -0.07 -25.74
C TYR A 110 28.93 -0.49 -25.66
N ALA A 111 28.63 -1.40 -24.76
CA ALA A 111 27.29 -1.88 -24.47
C ALA A 111 27.06 -2.01 -22.97
N LEU A 112 25.84 -1.78 -22.52
CA LEU A 112 25.44 -1.92 -21.12
C LEU A 112 24.58 -3.17 -20.97
N PHE A 113 24.79 -3.86 -19.86
CA PHE A 113 24.06 -5.07 -19.51
C PHE A 113 23.54 -4.95 -18.09
N SER A 114 22.36 -5.51 -17.84
CA SER A 114 21.76 -5.65 -16.51
C SER A 114 22.07 -7.00 -15.85
N SER A 115 22.92 -7.82 -16.48
CA SER A 115 23.29 -9.16 -16.02
C SER A 115 24.76 -9.46 -16.31
N ASP A 116 25.46 -9.97 -15.30
CA ASP A 116 26.83 -10.48 -15.41
C ASP A 116 26.97 -11.56 -16.49
N ALA A 117 25.99 -12.46 -16.60
CA ALA A 117 26.02 -13.54 -17.58
C ALA A 117 25.99 -13.02 -19.01
N ASN A 118 25.19 -11.99 -19.28
CA ASN A 118 25.12 -11.38 -20.61
C ASN A 118 26.37 -10.55 -20.92
N ALA A 119 26.91 -9.84 -19.92
CA ALA A 119 28.17 -9.12 -20.06
C ALA A 119 29.35 -10.07 -20.39
N LYS A 120 29.40 -11.26 -19.77
CA LYS A 120 30.41 -12.29 -20.09
C LYS A 120 30.27 -12.82 -21.51
N LYS A 121 29.06 -13.11 -21.98
CA LYS A 121 28.83 -13.52 -23.38
C LYS A 121 29.36 -12.49 -24.38
N TYR A 122 29.24 -11.19 -24.06
CA TYR A 122 29.76 -10.12 -24.91
C TYR A 122 31.29 -10.17 -25.05
N ILE A 123 32.03 -10.50 -23.97
CA ILE A 123 33.48 -10.72 -24.04
C ILE A 123 33.83 -11.83 -25.03
N ASP A 124 33.03 -12.90 -25.06
CA ASP A 124 33.31 -14.04 -25.92
C ASP A 124 32.98 -13.73 -27.39
N ASN A 125 31.75 -13.26 -27.66
CA ASN A 125 31.20 -13.22 -29.03
C ASN A 125 30.95 -11.83 -29.63
N GLY A 126 30.96 -10.76 -28.82
CA GLY A 126 30.92 -9.36 -29.26
C GLY A 126 29.53 -8.91 -29.65
N LYS A 127 28.54 -9.78 -29.50
CA LYS A 127 27.14 -9.51 -29.83
C LYS A 127 26.51 -8.70 -28.71
N VAL A 128 25.74 -7.69 -29.12
CA VAL A 128 25.03 -6.78 -28.23
C VAL A 128 23.54 -7.09 -28.12
N ASN A 129 23.08 -8.22 -28.65
CA ASN A 129 21.67 -8.60 -28.67
C ASN A 129 21.04 -8.67 -27.27
N ASP A 130 21.84 -9.06 -26.27
CA ASP A 130 21.42 -9.19 -24.88
C ASP A 130 21.72 -7.92 -24.05
N ALA A 131 22.17 -6.84 -24.70
CA ALA A 131 22.45 -5.57 -24.06
C ALA A 131 21.16 -4.76 -23.86
N CYS A 132 21.06 -4.06 -22.74
CA CYS A 132 19.97 -3.12 -22.49
C CYS A 132 20.21 -1.76 -23.21
N TYR A 133 21.46 -1.49 -23.60
CA TYR A 133 21.85 -0.35 -24.42
C TYR A 133 23.13 -0.67 -25.18
N ALA A 134 23.27 -0.19 -26.42
CA ALA A 134 24.49 -0.34 -27.21
C ALA A 134 24.85 0.95 -27.95
N GLN A 135 26.11 1.35 -27.82
CA GLN A 135 26.75 2.39 -28.63
C GLN A 135 27.60 1.69 -29.70
N THR A 136 26.98 1.44 -30.85
CA THR A 136 27.60 0.71 -31.98
C THR A 136 28.49 1.59 -32.85
N GLU A 137 28.26 2.90 -32.86
CA GLU A 137 29.17 3.86 -33.50
C GLU A 137 30.36 4.13 -32.58
N SER A 138 31.57 4.01 -33.11
CA SER A 138 32.80 4.19 -32.34
C SER A 138 32.97 5.63 -31.88
N VAL A 139 33.13 5.82 -30.57
CA VAL A 139 33.25 7.13 -29.92
C VAL A 139 34.57 7.25 -29.16
N SER A 140 35.12 8.47 -29.10
CA SER A 140 36.26 8.81 -28.23
C SER A 140 35.83 9.36 -26.86
N LYS A 141 34.59 9.86 -26.78
CA LYS A 141 33.95 10.28 -25.54
C LYS A 141 32.44 10.21 -25.67
N ASP A 142 31.77 9.96 -24.57
CA ASP A 142 30.33 9.93 -24.50
C ASP A 142 29.87 10.23 -23.07
N ALA A 143 28.67 10.77 -22.93
CA ALA A 143 28.02 10.93 -21.63
C ALA A 143 26.51 10.80 -21.80
N LYS A 144 25.89 9.94 -20.97
CA LYS A 144 24.44 9.74 -21.02
C LYS A 144 23.85 9.70 -19.64
N ARG A 145 22.55 10.01 -19.61
CA ARG A 145 21.67 9.80 -18.47
C ARG A 145 20.74 8.66 -18.77
N LEU A 146 20.68 7.70 -17.87
CA LEU A 146 19.66 6.65 -17.87
C LEU A 146 18.69 6.92 -16.73
N SER A 147 17.40 6.75 -16.98
CA SER A 147 16.37 6.79 -15.94
C SER A 147 15.55 5.52 -16.01
N ILE A 148 14.98 5.13 -14.88
CA ILE A 148 14.08 3.97 -14.77
C ILE A 148 12.90 4.04 -15.74
N GLU A 149 12.45 5.25 -16.09
CA GLU A 149 11.34 5.47 -17.03
C GLU A 149 11.73 5.31 -18.51
N LYS A 150 13.01 5.53 -18.86
CA LYS A 150 13.46 5.67 -20.26
C LYS A 150 14.48 4.62 -20.68
N SER A 151 15.03 3.86 -19.76
CA SER A 151 16.07 2.88 -20.04
C SER A 151 15.73 1.52 -19.46
N SER A 152 15.85 0.48 -20.28
CA SER A 152 15.76 -0.92 -19.84
C SER A 152 16.97 -1.36 -19.01
N CYS A 153 18.03 -0.56 -18.93
CA CYS A 153 19.21 -0.86 -18.12
C CYS A 153 19.01 -0.63 -16.62
N LEU A 154 17.97 0.11 -16.22
CA LEU A 154 17.74 0.49 -14.84
C LEU A 154 16.30 0.19 -14.45
N ASN A 155 16.13 -0.54 -13.35
CA ASN A 155 14.83 -0.80 -12.72
C ASN A 155 14.95 -0.60 -11.20
N ALA A 156 13.82 -0.70 -10.48
CA ALA A 156 13.75 -0.42 -9.05
C ALA A 156 14.64 -1.34 -8.18
N ASN A 157 15.03 -2.49 -8.73
CA ASN A 157 15.84 -3.52 -8.07
C ASN A 157 17.25 -3.62 -8.66
N THR A 158 17.64 -2.76 -9.61
CA THR A 158 18.98 -2.78 -10.21
C THR A 158 20.01 -2.35 -9.17
N THR A 159 20.89 -3.28 -8.79
CA THR A 159 22.03 -3.00 -7.90
C THR A 159 23.33 -2.73 -8.65
N THR A 160 23.44 -3.17 -9.91
CA THR A 160 24.69 -3.11 -10.66
C THR A 160 24.40 -3.00 -12.15
N ILE A 161 25.24 -2.26 -12.88
CA ILE A 161 25.26 -2.22 -14.34
C ILE A 161 26.64 -2.65 -14.81
N TRP A 162 26.69 -3.45 -15.88
CA TRP A 162 27.92 -3.90 -16.50
C TRP A 162 28.14 -3.17 -17.81
N PHE A 163 29.30 -2.54 -17.96
CA PHE A 163 29.76 -1.88 -19.18
C PHE A 163 30.73 -2.81 -19.90
N GLY A 164 30.34 -3.30 -21.08
CA GLY A 164 31.22 -4.00 -22.01
C GLY A 164 31.83 -3.01 -22.99
N PHE A 165 33.15 -2.99 -23.11
CA PHE A 165 33.89 -2.16 -24.06
C PHE A 165 34.59 -3.03 -25.10
N GLU A 166 34.70 -2.51 -26.31
CA GLU A 166 35.54 -3.07 -27.38
C GLU A 166 36.41 -1.95 -27.96
N SER A 167 37.72 -2.17 -27.93
CA SER A 167 38.68 -1.27 -28.57
C SER A 167 38.57 -1.37 -30.09
N LYS A 168 38.42 -0.23 -30.78
CA LYS A 168 38.45 -0.16 -32.25
C LYS A 168 39.79 0.36 -32.77
N ASN A 169 40.76 0.52 -31.89
CA ASN A 169 42.13 0.84 -32.27
C ASN A 169 42.78 -0.34 -32.99
N TRP A 170 43.63 -0.03 -33.97
CA TRP A 170 44.34 -1.03 -34.75
C TRP A 170 45.58 -1.58 -34.02
N LEU A 171 46.40 -0.71 -33.44
CA LEU A 171 47.72 -1.08 -32.90
C LEU A 171 47.91 -0.66 -31.43
N LEU A 172 47.47 0.54 -31.06
CA LEU A 172 47.75 1.10 -29.76
C LEU A 172 46.71 0.69 -28.73
N LYS A 173 47.19 0.46 -27.50
CA LYS A 173 46.36 0.35 -26.32
C LYS A 173 45.70 1.70 -26.04
N GLN A 174 44.49 1.66 -25.48
CA GLN A 174 43.73 2.84 -25.10
C GLN A 174 43.46 2.82 -23.60
N LYS A 175 43.38 4.00 -22.98
CA LYS A 175 42.88 4.15 -21.61
C LYS A 175 41.41 4.59 -21.65
N ILE A 176 40.54 3.79 -21.07
CA ILE A 176 39.13 4.11 -20.86
C ILE A 176 38.96 4.61 -19.43
N VAL A 177 38.41 5.81 -19.29
CA VAL A 177 37.92 6.34 -18.02
C VAL A 177 36.40 6.22 -18.01
N LEU A 178 35.88 5.38 -17.11
CA LEU A 178 34.44 5.22 -16.86
C LEU A 178 34.10 5.89 -15.54
N GLU A 179 33.16 6.83 -15.59
CA GLU A 179 32.57 7.45 -14.40
C GLU A 179 31.06 7.24 -14.41
N VAL A 180 30.48 6.79 -13.28
CA VAL A 180 29.03 6.59 -13.11
C VAL A 180 28.60 7.18 -11.78
N VAL A 181 27.58 8.04 -11.78
CA VAL A 181 27.04 8.68 -10.57
C VAL A 181 25.53 8.43 -10.51
N PRO A 182 25.02 7.76 -9.46
CA PRO A 182 23.58 7.53 -9.31
C PRO A 182 22.85 8.73 -8.71
N TRP A 183 21.61 8.93 -9.15
CA TRP A 183 20.64 9.81 -8.50
C TRP A 183 19.75 9.00 -7.58
N VAL A 184 19.74 9.37 -6.30
CA VAL A 184 18.99 8.67 -5.25
C VAL A 184 17.77 9.50 -4.86
N ASP A 185 16.58 8.94 -5.06
CA ASP A 185 15.33 9.53 -4.60
C ASP A 185 15.20 9.40 -3.08
N THR A 186 14.90 10.51 -2.42
CA THR A 186 14.84 10.63 -0.95
C THR A 186 13.73 9.80 -0.32
N LYS A 187 12.62 9.58 -1.04
CA LYS A 187 11.48 8.78 -0.56
C LYS A 187 11.73 7.30 -0.83
N LEU A 188 12.21 6.97 -2.03
CA LEU A 188 12.46 5.59 -2.45
C LEU A 188 13.69 4.98 -1.79
N ASN A 189 14.65 5.78 -1.31
CA ASN A 189 15.83 5.26 -0.60
C ASN A 189 15.51 4.53 0.72
N ARG A 190 14.27 4.61 1.20
CA ARG A 190 13.78 3.81 2.33
C ARG A 190 13.52 2.36 1.97
N GLY A 191 13.58 1.99 0.69
CA GLY A 191 13.43 0.63 0.20
C GLY A 191 11.99 0.14 0.10
N TRP A 192 11.00 1.03 0.16
CA TRP A 192 9.58 0.67 0.05
C TRP A 192 9.10 0.71 -1.41
N ASN A 193 9.53 -0.28 -2.21
CA ASN A 193 9.04 -0.51 -3.56
C ASN A 193 7.71 -1.31 -3.57
N GLN A 194 7.13 -1.56 -4.75
CA GLN A 194 5.85 -2.26 -4.89
C GLN A 194 5.89 -3.69 -4.32
N ASP A 195 6.95 -4.45 -4.63
CA ASP A 195 7.10 -5.83 -4.18
C ASP A 195 7.19 -5.92 -2.64
N ASN A 196 7.99 -5.06 -2.03
CA ASN A 196 8.18 -5.00 -0.59
C ASN A 196 6.91 -4.56 0.14
N LYS A 197 6.12 -3.64 -0.44
CA LYS A 197 4.80 -3.28 0.10
C LYS A 197 3.82 -4.45 0.00
N ASN A 198 3.82 -5.17 -1.13
CA ASN A 198 2.97 -6.33 -1.34
C ASN A 198 3.30 -7.48 -0.38
N GLU A 199 4.56 -7.68 -0.03
CA GLU A 199 4.96 -8.65 1.01
C GLU A 199 4.26 -8.37 2.34
N ILE A 200 4.31 -7.12 2.82
CA ILE A 200 3.71 -6.72 4.09
C ILE A 200 2.19 -6.89 4.08
N VAL A 201 1.53 -6.42 3.02
CA VAL A 201 0.07 -6.51 2.88
C VAL A 201 -0.36 -7.98 2.78
N SER A 202 0.34 -8.79 2.00
CA SER A 202 0.03 -10.22 1.83
C SER A 202 0.19 -10.97 3.14
N LEU A 203 1.26 -10.70 3.90
CA LEU A 203 1.46 -11.29 5.23
C LEU A 203 0.34 -10.87 6.19
N CYS A 204 -0.03 -9.59 6.23
CA CYS A 204 -1.14 -9.10 7.05
C CYS A 204 -2.46 -9.84 6.77
N LYS A 205 -2.78 -10.10 5.50
CA LYS A 205 -4.01 -10.80 5.09
C LYS A 205 -4.11 -12.24 5.63
N THR A 206 -2.98 -12.86 5.95
CA THR A 206 -2.95 -14.19 6.57
C THR A 206 -3.22 -14.18 8.08
N SER A 207 -3.24 -13.00 8.72
CA SER A 207 -3.49 -12.89 10.15
C SER A 207 -4.93 -13.28 10.50
N THR A 208 -5.11 -13.90 11.67
CA THR A 208 -6.44 -14.27 12.19
C THR A 208 -7.37 -13.08 12.37
N MET A 209 -6.82 -11.87 12.54
CA MET A 209 -7.60 -10.64 12.63
C MET A 209 -8.10 -10.20 11.25
N ALA A 210 -7.23 -10.18 10.24
CA ALA A 210 -7.60 -9.83 8.87
C ALA A 210 -8.61 -10.83 8.27
N GLN A 211 -8.44 -12.12 8.53
CA GLN A 211 -9.36 -13.18 8.04
C GLN A 211 -10.79 -13.08 8.58
N LYS A 212 -10.99 -12.37 9.70
CA LYS A 212 -12.33 -12.14 10.27
C LYS A 212 -13.09 -10.99 9.60
N MET A 213 -12.39 -10.18 8.80
CA MET A 213 -12.96 -9.06 8.04
C MET A 213 -13.32 -9.57 6.63
N ALA A 214 -14.47 -9.19 6.06
CA ALA A 214 -14.71 -9.50 4.64
C ALA A 214 -13.77 -8.72 3.72
N ASN A 215 -13.38 -7.51 4.12
CA ASN A 215 -12.34 -6.73 3.46
C ASN A 215 -11.32 -6.26 4.50
N SER A 216 -10.08 -6.76 4.37
CA SER A 216 -8.95 -6.40 5.23
C SER A 216 -7.98 -5.42 4.59
N ASP A 217 -8.28 -4.88 3.40
CA ASP A 217 -7.37 -4.02 2.64
C ASP A 217 -7.03 -2.74 3.42
N ASP A 218 -8.02 -1.97 3.87
CA ASP A 218 -7.80 -0.75 4.66
C ASP A 218 -7.02 -1.03 5.94
N PHE A 219 -7.30 -2.15 6.60
CA PHE A 219 -6.61 -2.60 7.80
C PHE A 219 -5.13 -2.92 7.51
N CYS A 220 -4.86 -3.66 6.45
CA CYS A 220 -3.50 -4.04 6.08
C CYS A 220 -2.69 -2.89 5.49
N VAL A 221 -3.32 -1.97 4.77
CA VAL A 221 -2.69 -0.71 4.33
C VAL A 221 -2.34 0.16 5.53
N CYS A 222 -3.21 0.27 6.54
CA CYS A 222 -2.89 0.98 7.77
C CYS A 222 -1.66 0.40 8.49
N ILE A 223 -1.55 -0.94 8.57
CA ILE A 223 -0.36 -1.58 9.15
C ILE A 223 0.88 -1.27 8.31
N LEU A 224 0.79 -1.41 6.98
CA LEU A 224 1.88 -1.08 6.07
C LEU A 224 2.37 0.36 6.29
N ASP A 225 1.45 1.33 6.36
CA ASP A 225 1.80 2.74 6.56
C ASP A 225 2.53 2.98 7.88
N LYS A 226 2.12 2.30 8.96
CA LYS A 226 2.81 2.40 10.26
C LYS A 226 4.21 1.79 10.20
N ILE A 227 4.38 0.64 9.56
CA ILE A 227 5.71 0.02 9.34
C ILE A 227 6.59 0.94 8.48
N MET A 228 6.06 1.46 7.38
CA MET A 228 6.77 2.35 6.47
C MET A 228 7.25 3.64 7.15
N LYS A 229 6.45 4.18 8.08
CA LYS A 229 6.82 5.36 8.87
C LYS A 229 7.95 5.06 9.84
N GLN A 230 7.88 3.93 10.56
CA GLN A 230 8.85 3.60 11.60
C GLN A 230 10.17 3.03 11.08
N TYR A 231 10.15 2.29 9.97
CA TYR A 231 11.31 1.53 9.48
C TYR A 231 11.67 1.88 8.04
N ARG A 232 12.95 1.78 7.68
CA ARG A 232 13.36 1.45 6.31
C ARG A 232 13.11 -0.04 6.08
N TYR A 233 12.84 -0.44 4.85
CA TYR A 233 12.56 -1.84 4.53
C TYR A 233 13.72 -2.78 4.94
N GLY A 234 14.97 -2.38 4.66
CA GLY A 234 16.13 -3.18 5.04
C GLY A 234 16.34 -3.29 6.56
N GLU A 235 15.88 -2.32 7.35
CA GLU A 235 15.89 -2.39 8.82
C GLU A 235 14.81 -3.33 9.31
N TYR A 236 13.60 -3.21 8.76
CA TYR A 236 12.49 -4.09 9.06
C TYR A 236 12.82 -5.56 8.75
N GLN A 237 13.48 -5.83 7.62
CA GLN A 237 13.85 -7.20 7.25
C GLN A 237 14.82 -7.85 8.25
N LYS A 238 15.67 -7.07 8.91
CA LYS A 238 16.63 -7.54 9.91
C LYS A 238 16.03 -7.80 11.30
N LEU A 239 14.78 -7.38 11.54
CA LEU A 239 14.08 -7.70 12.78
C LEU A 239 13.94 -9.21 12.94
N LEU A 240 14.05 -9.69 14.17
CA LEU A 240 13.75 -11.07 14.53
C LEU A 240 12.29 -11.40 14.21
N ALA A 241 11.99 -12.67 13.97
CA ALA A 241 10.62 -13.11 13.70
C ALA A 241 9.63 -12.71 14.83
N ILE A 242 10.09 -12.75 16.09
CA ILE A 242 9.31 -12.32 17.25
C ILE A 242 9.06 -10.81 17.28
N GLU A 243 10.03 -10.01 16.84
CA GLU A 243 9.89 -8.56 16.73
C GLU A 243 8.92 -8.19 15.61
N LYS A 244 9.03 -8.84 14.43
CA LYS A 244 8.06 -8.69 13.33
C LYS A 244 6.65 -9.04 13.81
N THR A 245 6.49 -10.15 14.54
CA THR A 245 5.20 -10.56 15.12
C THR A 245 4.63 -9.50 16.07
N LYS A 246 5.48 -8.93 16.94
CA LYS A 246 5.09 -7.85 17.85
C LYS A 246 4.67 -6.59 17.08
N VAL A 247 5.43 -6.20 16.04
CA VAL A 247 5.12 -5.06 15.18
C VAL A 247 3.73 -5.20 14.55
N TYR A 248 3.42 -6.36 13.95
CA TYR A 248 2.08 -6.62 13.39
C TYR A 248 0.98 -6.57 14.46
N LYS A 249 1.23 -7.12 15.65
CA LYS A 249 0.26 -7.11 16.75
C LYS A 249 -0.02 -5.68 17.23
N ASP A 250 1.01 -4.91 17.50
CA ASP A 250 0.88 -3.56 18.05
C ASP A 250 0.23 -2.61 17.03
N PHE A 251 0.68 -2.65 15.78
CA PHE A 251 0.08 -1.86 14.71
C PHE A 251 -1.30 -2.36 14.31
N GLY A 252 -1.54 -3.66 14.32
CA GLY A 252 -2.86 -4.23 14.12
C GLY A 252 -3.85 -3.72 15.17
N ASN A 253 -3.48 -3.73 16.45
CA ASN A 253 -4.32 -3.16 17.51
C ASN A 253 -4.58 -1.67 17.29
N ALA A 254 -3.54 -0.90 16.93
CA ALA A 254 -3.70 0.53 16.65
C ALA A 254 -4.61 0.80 15.44
N CYS A 255 -4.49 0.04 14.37
CA CYS A 255 -5.31 0.15 13.17
C CYS A 255 -6.75 -0.34 13.38
N TYR A 256 -6.93 -1.40 14.17
CA TYR A 256 -8.25 -1.91 14.52
C TYR A 256 -9.08 -0.92 15.34
N ASN A 257 -8.40 -0.11 16.16
CA ASN A 257 -9.01 0.94 16.97
C ASN A 257 -9.21 2.26 16.21
N ASP A 258 -8.68 2.38 14.98
CA ASP A 258 -8.99 3.53 14.12
C ASP A 258 -10.48 3.55 13.82
N ALA A 259 -11.15 4.68 14.08
CA ALA A 259 -12.61 4.77 14.02
C ALA A 259 -13.17 4.43 12.63
N SER A 260 -12.44 4.73 11.55
CA SER A 260 -12.89 4.47 10.18
C SER A 260 -12.83 2.97 9.86
N ILE A 261 -11.70 2.34 10.17
CA ILE A 261 -11.46 0.90 9.94
C ILE A 261 -12.37 0.07 10.83
N SER A 262 -12.46 0.42 12.12
CA SER A 262 -13.32 -0.22 13.10
C SER A 262 -14.78 -0.23 12.65
N LYS A 263 -15.29 0.92 12.16
CA LYS A 263 -16.66 1.04 11.64
C LYS A 263 -16.90 0.12 10.43
N ASN A 264 -15.96 0.07 9.49
CA ASN A 264 -16.07 -0.79 8.30
C ASN A 264 -16.13 -2.28 8.69
N VAL A 265 -15.29 -2.72 9.64
CA VAL A 265 -15.26 -4.11 10.11
C VAL A 265 -16.59 -4.54 10.73
N TYR A 266 -17.17 -3.74 11.63
CA TYR A 266 -18.43 -4.14 12.27
C TYR A 266 -19.63 -4.03 11.34
N ASN A 267 -19.65 -3.06 10.43
CA ASN A 267 -20.71 -2.96 9.41
C ASN A 267 -20.71 -4.17 8.47
N ASP A 268 -19.53 -4.65 8.11
CA ASP A 268 -19.40 -5.87 7.34
C ASP A 268 -19.87 -7.11 8.14
N LEU A 269 -19.45 -7.26 9.40
CA LEU A 269 -19.96 -8.34 10.27
C LEU A 269 -21.49 -8.30 10.40
N ARG A 270 -22.11 -7.12 10.48
CA ARG A 270 -23.57 -6.95 10.46
C ARG A 270 -24.17 -7.43 9.15
N THR A 271 -23.56 -7.06 8.02
CA THR A 271 -24.02 -7.46 6.69
C THR A 271 -23.98 -8.99 6.54
N GLN A 272 -22.88 -9.62 6.95
CA GLN A 272 -22.74 -11.08 6.97
C GLN A 272 -23.78 -11.73 7.89
N ALA A 273 -23.94 -11.24 9.12
CA ALA A 273 -24.94 -11.77 10.06
C ALA A 273 -26.36 -11.67 9.49
N ASN A 274 -26.72 -10.53 8.90
CA ASN A 274 -28.03 -10.31 8.27
C ASN A 274 -28.24 -11.25 7.08
N ALA A 275 -27.23 -11.48 6.24
CA ALA A 275 -27.30 -12.45 5.15
C ALA A 275 -27.52 -13.88 5.66
N LEU A 276 -26.80 -14.28 6.71
CA LEU A 276 -26.95 -15.59 7.35
C LEU A 276 -28.35 -15.77 7.97
N ILE A 277 -28.88 -14.74 8.64
CA ILE A 277 -30.24 -14.73 9.20
C ILE A 277 -31.29 -14.88 8.09
N LYS A 278 -31.16 -14.15 6.97
CA LYS A 278 -32.05 -14.29 5.80
C LYS A 278 -32.02 -15.71 5.22
N LEU A 279 -30.86 -16.36 5.24
CA LEU A 279 -30.67 -17.76 4.84
C LEU A 279 -31.06 -18.76 5.94
N GLN A 280 -31.61 -18.30 7.06
CA GLN A 280 -31.99 -19.11 8.22
C GLN A 280 -30.82 -19.87 8.88
N LYS A 281 -29.59 -19.43 8.66
CA LYS A 281 -28.36 -19.99 9.25
C LYS A 281 -28.03 -19.29 10.57
N TYR A 282 -28.92 -19.42 11.55
CA TYR A 282 -28.84 -18.68 12.82
C TYR A 282 -27.59 -19.05 13.66
N ASN A 283 -27.18 -20.32 13.68
CA ASN A 283 -25.98 -20.76 14.39
C ASN A 283 -24.70 -20.11 13.83
N ASP A 284 -24.66 -19.80 12.53
CA ASP A 284 -23.53 -19.14 11.89
C ASP A 284 -23.56 -17.62 12.10
N ALA A 285 -24.76 -17.03 12.24
CA ALA A 285 -24.93 -15.59 12.49
C ALA A 285 -24.52 -15.18 13.92
N ILE A 286 -24.84 -16.02 14.91
CA ILE A 286 -24.54 -15.79 16.34
C ILE A 286 -23.06 -15.40 16.60
N PRO A 287 -22.04 -16.14 16.13
CA PRO A 287 -20.64 -15.78 16.38
C PRO A 287 -20.23 -14.44 15.75
N LYS A 288 -20.84 -14.03 14.62
CA LYS A 288 -20.60 -12.71 14.02
C LYS A 288 -21.14 -11.59 14.92
N LEU A 289 -22.37 -11.74 15.40
CA LEU A 289 -23.01 -10.80 16.33
C LEU A 289 -22.29 -10.73 17.68
N ASN A 290 -21.87 -11.88 18.23
CA ASN A 290 -21.06 -11.93 19.44
C ASN A 290 -19.73 -11.18 19.30
N THR A 291 -19.11 -11.22 18.12
CA THR A 291 -17.87 -10.45 17.87
C THR A 291 -18.11 -8.94 17.99
N ILE A 292 -19.24 -8.46 17.46
CA ILE A 292 -19.64 -7.04 17.57
C ILE A 292 -19.93 -6.66 19.03
N ILE A 293 -20.68 -7.51 19.74
CA ILE A 293 -21.10 -7.29 21.13
C ILE A 293 -19.90 -7.30 22.08
N ASN A 294 -19.03 -8.32 21.98
CA ASN A 294 -17.85 -8.44 22.85
C ASN A 294 -16.85 -7.29 22.65
N ALA A 295 -16.85 -6.66 21.48
CA ALA A 295 -16.05 -5.46 21.22
C ALA A 295 -16.67 -4.17 21.77
N GLY A 296 -17.87 -4.21 22.35
CA GLY A 296 -18.58 -3.03 22.84
C GLY A 296 -19.08 -2.10 21.73
N LYS A 297 -19.33 -2.64 20.53
CA LYS A 297 -19.70 -1.86 19.33
C LYS A 297 -21.11 -2.17 18.81
N ALA A 298 -21.88 -2.93 19.59
CA ALA A 298 -23.25 -3.31 19.26
C ALA A 298 -24.23 -2.13 19.40
N THR A 299 -25.23 -2.15 18.54
CA THR A 299 -26.44 -1.32 18.57
C THR A 299 -27.61 -2.14 19.10
N ALA A 300 -28.74 -1.51 19.41
CA ALA A 300 -29.94 -2.22 19.82
C ALA A 300 -30.43 -3.22 18.75
N LEU A 301 -30.27 -2.90 17.46
CA LEU A 301 -30.57 -3.81 16.36
C LEU A 301 -29.67 -5.06 16.33
N ASP A 302 -28.42 -4.95 16.74
CA ASP A 302 -27.52 -6.11 16.86
C ASP A 302 -27.99 -7.05 17.97
N TYR A 303 -28.44 -6.49 19.11
CA TYR A 303 -29.06 -7.24 20.19
C TYR A 303 -30.41 -7.86 19.79
N SER A 304 -31.21 -7.14 19.00
CA SER A 304 -32.44 -7.68 18.41
C SER A 304 -32.15 -8.90 17.53
N SER A 305 -31.16 -8.79 16.65
CA SER A 305 -30.77 -9.84 15.70
C SER A 305 -30.20 -11.08 16.38
N ILE A 306 -29.36 -10.90 17.42
CA ILE A 306 -28.83 -12.05 18.18
C ILE A 306 -29.91 -12.69 19.04
N GLY A 307 -30.81 -11.88 19.62
CA GLY A 307 -31.97 -12.36 20.36
C GLY A 307 -32.87 -13.25 19.50
N TYR A 308 -33.21 -12.77 18.30
CA TYR A 308 -33.98 -13.52 17.31
C TYR A 308 -33.30 -14.84 16.91
N SER A 309 -31.99 -14.80 16.69
CA SER A 309 -31.20 -16.00 16.38
C SER A 309 -31.18 -16.99 17.53
N TYR A 310 -31.15 -16.53 18.79
CA TYR A 310 -31.27 -17.39 19.96
C TYR A 310 -32.66 -17.99 20.15
N ILE A 311 -33.73 -17.26 19.83
CA ILE A 311 -35.11 -17.80 19.82
C ILE A 311 -35.20 -18.98 18.85
N LEU A 312 -34.74 -18.79 17.60
CA LEU A 312 -34.82 -19.81 16.56
C LEU A 312 -33.85 -20.99 16.76
N THR A 313 -32.84 -20.83 17.59
CA THR A 313 -31.95 -21.92 18.03
C THR A 313 -32.35 -22.48 19.41
N LYS A 314 -33.55 -22.14 19.90
CA LYS A 314 -34.15 -22.66 21.14
C LYS A 314 -33.35 -22.34 22.43
N GLN A 315 -32.56 -21.28 22.41
CA GLN A 315 -31.76 -20.80 23.54
C GLN A 315 -32.44 -19.60 24.22
N TYR A 316 -33.66 -19.78 24.70
CA TYR A 316 -34.55 -18.68 25.11
C TYR A 316 -34.01 -17.82 26.25
N ALA A 317 -33.36 -18.42 27.26
CA ALA A 317 -32.74 -17.68 28.35
C ALA A 317 -31.64 -16.71 27.84
N LYS A 318 -30.86 -17.13 26.83
CA LYS A 318 -29.87 -16.25 26.19
C LYS A 318 -30.55 -15.16 25.37
N ALA A 319 -31.61 -15.49 24.62
CA ALA A 319 -32.38 -14.50 23.88
C ALA A 319 -32.87 -13.39 24.81
N ILE A 320 -33.54 -13.74 25.92
CA ILE A 320 -34.04 -12.77 26.91
C ILE A 320 -32.89 -11.92 27.47
N LYS A 321 -31.76 -12.55 27.84
CA LYS A 321 -30.59 -11.83 28.35
C LYS A 321 -30.11 -10.76 27.37
N PHE A 322 -29.85 -11.14 26.11
CA PHE A 322 -29.32 -10.19 25.12
C PHE A 322 -30.35 -9.13 24.70
N LEU A 323 -31.63 -9.49 24.60
CA LEU A 323 -32.69 -8.53 24.28
C LEU A 323 -32.88 -7.48 25.37
N LYS A 324 -32.75 -7.87 26.65
CA LYS A 324 -32.74 -6.91 27.77
C LYS A 324 -31.56 -5.95 27.73
N GLU A 325 -30.37 -6.41 27.31
CA GLU A 325 -29.23 -5.51 27.11
C GLU A 325 -29.47 -4.55 25.92
N GLY A 326 -30.09 -5.04 24.84
CA GLY A 326 -30.53 -4.18 23.73
C GLY A 326 -31.55 -3.12 24.16
N GLU A 327 -32.51 -3.51 24.99
CA GLU A 327 -33.54 -2.62 25.53
C GLU A 327 -32.96 -1.55 26.46
N LYS A 328 -31.92 -1.86 27.23
CA LYS A 328 -31.20 -0.86 28.04
C LYS A 328 -30.43 0.14 27.17
N LEU A 329 -29.97 -0.30 26.01
CA LEU A 329 -29.20 0.54 25.08
C LEU A 329 -30.10 1.50 24.29
N ASP A 330 -31.28 1.02 23.88
CA ASP A 330 -32.33 1.81 23.25
C ASP A 330 -33.69 1.19 23.62
N ASP A 331 -34.45 1.90 24.46
CA ASP A 331 -35.75 1.44 24.93
C ASP A 331 -36.89 1.76 23.96
N THR A 332 -36.60 2.46 22.86
CA THR A 332 -37.56 2.83 21.82
C THR A 332 -37.54 1.87 20.63
N GLU A 333 -36.49 1.06 20.49
CA GLU A 333 -36.33 0.09 19.39
C GLU A 333 -37.38 -1.03 19.45
N LEU A 334 -38.40 -0.93 18.60
CA LEU A 334 -39.56 -1.81 18.62
C LEU A 334 -39.25 -3.26 18.21
N LEU A 335 -38.22 -3.49 17.38
CA LEU A 335 -37.81 -4.87 17.06
C LEU A 335 -37.24 -5.58 18.29
N VAL A 336 -36.54 -4.87 19.18
CA VAL A 336 -36.08 -5.44 20.46
C VAL A 336 -37.28 -5.81 21.33
N LYS A 337 -38.26 -4.91 21.47
CA LYS A 337 -39.48 -5.18 22.25
C LYS A 337 -40.25 -6.37 21.73
N LEU A 338 -40.45 -6.44 20.41
CA LEU A 338 -41.16 -7.53 19.77
C LEU A 338 -40.43 -8.86 19.98
N ASN A 339 -39.12 -8.90 19.75
CA ASN A 339 -38.34 -10.11 19.99
C ASN A 339 -38.28 -10.50 21.47
N LEU A 340 -38.33 -9.55 22.40
CA LEU A 340 -38.43 -9.84 23.83
C LEU A 340 -39.79 -10.46 24.18
N ALA A 341 -40.89 -9.97 23.58
CA ALA A 341 -42.21 -10.58 23.70
C ALA A 341 -42.20 -12.02 23.16
N HIS A 342 -41.61 -12.24 21.97
CA HIS A 342 -41.40 -13.58 21.40
C HIS A 342 -40.62 -14.48 22.37
N ALA A 343 -39.49 -13.99 22.91
CA ALA A 343 -38.63 -14.77 23.79
C ALA A 343 -39.33 -15.14 25.10
N TYR A 344 -40.14 -14.25 25.69
CA TYR A 344 -40.95 -14.58 26.85
C TYR A 344 -42.03 -15.61 26.54
N LEU A 345 -42.71 -15.47 25.39
CA LEU A 345 -43.78 -16.37 24.97
C LEU A 345 -43.29 -17.81 24.84
N VAL A 346 -42.16 -18.02 24.15
CA VAL A 346 -41.59 -19.37 23.93
C VAL A 346 -40.82 -19.91 25.13
N ASN A 347 -40.63 -19.09 26.17
CA ASN A 347 -40.05 -19.46 27.46
C ASN A 347 -41.14 -19.57 28.54
N ASP A 348 -42.37 -19.91 28.16
CA ASP A 348 -43.53 -20.14 29.02
C ASP A 348 -43.90 -18.97 29.94
N ASN A 349 -43.51 -17.74 29.59
CA ASN A 349 -43.83 -16.53 30.33
C ASN A 349 -44.87 -15.70 29.58
N TYR A 350 -46.07 -16.26 29.46
CA TYR A 350 -47.19 -15.63 28.74
C TYR A 350 -47.61 -14.28 29.33
N SER A 351 -47.55 -14.12 30.66
CA SER A 351 -47.97 -12.88 31.33
C SER A 351 -47.16 -11.67 30.85
N ASP A 352 -45.83 -11.82 30.82
CA ASP A 352 -44.93 -10.74 30.40
C ASP A 352 -45.00 -10.53 28.89
N ALA A 353 -45.06 -11.61 28.10
CA ALA A 353 -45.25 -11.52 26.65
C ALA A 353 -46.52 -10.75 26.27
N ARG A 354 -47.65 -11.10 26.90
CA ARG A 354 -48.97 -10.48 26.68
C ARG A 354 -48.95 -8.98 26.92
N GLN A 355 -48.28 -8.52 27.98
CA GLN A 355 -48.19 -7.09 28.28
C GLN A 355 -47.51 -6.31 27.16
N ILE A 356 -46.40 -6.86 26.63
CA ILE A 356 -45.65 -6.21 25.55
C ILE A 356 -46.45 -6.22 24.25
N TYR A 357 -47.04 -7.37 23.87
CA TYR A 357 -47.86 -7.47 22.65
C TYR A 357 -49.03 -6.47 22.65
N LYS A 358 -49.74 -6.34 23.77
CA LYS A 358 -50.83 -5.36 23.89
C LYS A 358 -50.34 -3.92 23.81
N LYS A 359 -49.22 -3.61 24.46
CA LYS A 359 -48.70 -2.24 24.55
C LYS A 359 -48.36 -1.66 23.18
N TYR A 360 -47.80 -2.45 22.27
CA TYR A 360 -47.25 -1.96 21.00
C TYR A 360 -48.05 -2.39 19.76
N GLN A 361 -49.22 -3.03 19.92
CA GLN A 361 -50.01 -3.56 18.80
C GLN A 361 -50.39 -2.55 17.71
N SER A 362 -50.49 -1.26 18.03
CA SER A 362 -50.82 -0.19 17.08
C SER A 362 -49.60 0.47 16.44
N GLN A 363 -48.39 -0.03 16.71
CA GLN A 363 -47.14 0.53 16.22
C GLN A 363 -46.63 -0.19 14.96
N ASN A 364 -45.69 0.44 14.27
CA ASN A 364 -44.94 -0.17 13.18
C ASN A 364 -43.51 -0.47 13.64
N VAL A 365 -43.03 -1.69 13.38
CA VAL A 365 -41.66 -2.10 13.74
C VAL A 365 -40.60 -1.63 12.74
N THR A 366 -41.03 -1.28 11.53
CA THR A 366 -40.25 -0.55 10.52
C THR A 366 -41.19 0.38 9.75
N ASP A 367 -40.66 1.26 8.89
CA ASP A 367 -41.46 2.20 8.09
C ASP A 367 -42.57 1.54 7.25
N SER A 368 -42.43 0.26 6.93
CA SER A 368 -43.36 -0.48 6.06
C SER A 368 -43.96 -1.73 6.70
N LEU A 369 -43.63 -2.05 7.96
CA LEU A 369 -44.06 -3.29 8.59
C LEU A 369 -44.71 -3.05 9.95
N SER A 370 -46.00 -3.37 10.05
CA SER A 370 -46.74 -3.25 11.30
C SER A 370 -46.29 -4.29 12.33
N TRP A 371 -46.47 -3.97 13.61
CA TRP A 371 -46.23 -4.89 14.71
C TRP A 371 -47.01 -6.21 14.54
N ILE A 372 -48.29 -6.10 14.16
CA ILE A 372 -49.18 -7.25 13.97
C ILE A 372 -48.70 -8.13 12.82
N ASP A 373 -48.33 -7.54 11.68
CA ASP A 373 -47.90 -8.30 10.51
C ASP A 373 -46.55 -8.97 10.76
N LYS A 374 -45.60 -8.29 11.42
CA LYS A 374 -44.34 -8.93 11.82
C LYS A 374 -44.58 -10.09 12.79
N THR A 375 -45.46 -9.91 13.78
CA THR A 375 -45.83 -10.98 14.72
C THR A 375 -46.36 -12.22 13.98
N LYS A 376 -47.27 -12.02 13.01
CA LYS A 376 -47.83 -13.13 12.20
C LYS A 376 -46.75 -13.83 11.37
N GLN A 377 -45.85 -13.07 10.73
CA GLN A 377 -44.74 -13.62 9.96
C GLN A 377 -43.79 -14.45 10.84
N ASP A 378 -43.46 -13.93 12.02
CA ASP A 378 -42.60 -14.63 12.97
C ASP A 378 -43.24 -15.91 13.50
N PHE A 379 -44.52 -15.88 13.87
CA PHE A 379 -45.23 -17.07 14.32
C PHE A 379 -45.26 -18.17 13.26
N ALA A 380 -45.47 -17.82 11.99
CA ALA A 380 -45.40 -18.79 10.89
C ALA A 380 -44.01 -19.44 10.77
N LEU A 381 -42.94 -18.64 10.91
CA LEU A 381 -41.58 -19.16 10.90
C LEU A 381 -41.27 -20.01 12.15
N PHE A 382 -41.74 -19.59 13.32
CA PHE A 382 -41.54 -20.29 14.59
C PHE A 382 -42.23 -21.66 14.58
N GLN A 383 -43.44 -21.73 14.04
CA GLN A 383 -44.13 -23.01 13.81
C GLN A 383 -43.32 -23.91 12.88
N LYS A 384 -42.82 -23.37 11.76
CA LYS A 384 -41.96 -24.13 10.82
C LYS A 384 -40.67 -24.62 11.49
N ALA A 385 -40.11 -23.85 12.42
CA ALA A 385 -38.92 -24.21 13.18
C ALA A 385 -39.20 -25.08 14.43
N GLY A 386 -40.47 -25.45 14.65
CA GLY A 386 -40.87 -26.34 15.75
C GLY A 386 -40.70 -25.71 17.13
N LEU A 387 -41.03 -24.41 17.26
CA LEU A 387 -41.13 -23.72 18.56
C LEU A 387 -42.51 -23.95 19.19
N PRO A 388 -42.65 -23.86 20.53
CA PRO A 388 -43.93 -24.02 21.22
C PRO A 388 -44.97 -23.00 20.74
N SER A 389 -46.12 -23.47 20.25
CA SER A 389 -47.14 -22.64 19.59
C SER A 389 -48.47 -22.51 20.35
N SER A 390 -48.60 -23.13 21.53
CA SER A 390 -49.84 -23.19 22.32
C SER A 390 -50.43 -21.82 22.66
N ASP A 391 -49.59 -20.79 22.74
CA ASP A 391 -50.01 -19.43 23.07
C ASP A 391 -50.03 -18.47 21.87
N PHE A 392 -49.65 -18.91 20.66
CA PHE A 392 -49.62 -18.04 19.47
C PHE A 392 -51.04 -17.55 19.12
N GLU A 393 -52.01 -18.47 19.09
CA GLU A 393 -53.42 -18.14 18.86
C GLU A 393 -53.98 -17.22 19.96
N ARG A 394 -53.52 -17.40 21.21
CA ARG A 394 -53.94 -16.54 22.32
C ARG A 394 -53.43 -15.11 22.13
N VAL A 395 -52.21 -14.93 21.64
CA VAL A 395 -51.65 -13.61 21.29
C VAL A 395 -52.38 -13.01 20.09
N LEU A 396 -52.63 -13.77 19.03
CA LEU A 396 -53.32 -13.26 17.83
C LEU A 396 -54.74 -12.77 18.14
N LYS A 397 -55.45 -13.41 19.08
CA LYS A 397 -56.76 -12.95 19.58
C LYS A 397 -56.71 -11.63 20.35
N LEU A 398 -55.53 -11.14 20.75
CA LEU A 398 -55.41 -9.83 21.41
C LEU A 398 -55.53 -8.66 20.43
N TYR A 399 -55.32 -8.92 19.13
CA TYR A 399 -55.33 -7.91 18.07
C TYR A 399 -56.70 -7.72 17.40
N ASN A 400 -57.64 -8.60 17.72
CA ASN A 400 -59.05 -8.52 17.35
C ASN A 400 -59.86 -8.01 18.55
#